data_AF-A0A1W9PFQ5-F1
#
_entry.id   AF-A0A1W9PFQ5-F1
#
_cell.length_a   1.000
_cell.length_b   1.000
_cell.length_c   1.000
_cell.angle_alpha   90.00
_cell.angle_beta   90.00
_cell.angle_gamma   90.00
#
_symmetry.space_group_name_H-M   'P 1'
#
loop_
_entity.id
_entity.type
_entity.pdbx_description
1 polymer ?
#
loop_
_entity_poly.entity_id
_entity_poly.type
_entity_poly.pdbx_seq_one_letter_code
_entity_poly.pdbx_strand_id
1 'polypeptide(L)' 'MKPRRKSRQVIVGKVPIGGDAPITVQSMTNTKTEDIAATVHQILQLEEA' A
#
# COMPACT_ATOMS: atom_id res chain seq x y z
N MET A 1 10.38 -5.47 -22.29
CA MET A 1 9.79 -4.71 -21.16
C MET A 1 9.25 -3.38 -21.68
N LYS A 2 8.04 -2.98 -21.27
CA LYS A 2 7.45 -1.69 -21.65
C LYS A 2 7.87 -0.62 -20.63
N PRO A 3 8.25 0.60 -21.05
CA PRO A 3 8.59 1.67 -20.10
C PRO A 3 7.37 2.06 -19.25
N ARG A 4 7.62 2.49 -18.00
CA ARG A 4 6.57 2.98 -17.09
C ARG A 4 5.87 4.20 -17.70
N ARG A 5 4.56 4.29 -17.52
CA ARG A 5 3.76 5.45 -17.98
C ARG A 5 4.17 6.72 -17.22
N LYS A 6 4.42 7.81 -17.95
CA LYS A 6 4.56 9.15 -17.35
C LYS A 6 3.29 9.50 -16.58
N SER A 7 3.44 9.78 -15.28
CA SER A 7 2.33 10.07 -14.38
C SER A 7 2.73 11.13 -13.36
N ARG A 8 1.75 11.88 -12.85
CA ARG A 8 1.96 12.80 -11.73
C ARG A 8 2.33 11.99 -10.49
N GLN A 9 3.33 12.46 -9.73
CA GLN A 9 3.62 11.91 -8.41
C GLN A 9 2.63 12.44 -7.38
N VAL A 10 2.14 11.55 -6.51
CA VAL A 10 1.29 11.88 -5.36
C VAL A 10 1.87 11.28 -4.10
N ILE A 11 1.52 11.82 -2.94
CA ILE A 11 1.94 11.31 -1.62
C ILE A 11 0.73 10.72 -0.90
N VAL A 12 0.84 9.48 -0.42
CA VAL A 12 -0.15 8.82 0.45
C VAL A 12 0.51 8.60 1.81
N GLY A 13 0.10 9.38 2.81
CA GLY A 13 0.81 9.44 4.10
C GLY A 13 2.24 9.95 3.90
N LYS A 14 3.22 9.03 4.00
CA LYS A 14 4.65 9.31 3.74
C LYS A 14 5.19 8.63 2.46
N VAL A 15 4.33 7.93 1.72
CA VAL A 15 4.74 7.09 0.58
C VAL A 15 4.51 7.81 -0.74
N PRO A 16 5.54 8.01 -1.58
CA PRO A 16 5.38 8.58 -2.92
C PRO A 16 4.91 7.52 -3.93
N ILE A 17 3.91 7.86 -4.74
CA ILE A 17 3.32 6.98 -5.77
C ILE A 17 3.31 7.69 -7.13
N GLY A 18 3.74 6.99 -8.18
CA GLY A 18 3.78 7.52 -9.55
C GLY A 18 5.06 8.31 -9.86
N GLY A 19 5.10 8.94 -11.04
CA GLY A 19 6.27 9.69 -11.51
C GLY A 19 7.51 8.80 -11.63
N ASP A 20 8.56 9.17 -10.88
CA ASP A 20 9.84 8.44 -10.82
C ASP A 20 9.99 7.59 -9.53
N ALA A 21 8.99 7.60 -8.64
CA ALA A 21 9.01 6.81 -7.40
C ALA A 21 8.93 5.29 -7.69
N PRO A 22 9.51 4.40 -6.87
CA PRO A 22 9.37 2.94 -7.06
C PRO A 22 7.91 2.48 -7.16
N ILE A 23 7.68 1.30 -7.75
CA ILE A 23 6.35 0.68 -7.75
C ILE A 23 6.07 0.18 -6.33
N THR A 24 5.08 0.76 -5.68
CA THR A 24 4.68 0.40 -4.31
C THR A 24 3.81 -0.85 -4.31
N VAL A 25 4.05 -1.75 -3.37
CA VAL A 25 3.17 -2.90 -3.10
C VAL A 25 2.04 -2.45 -2.18
N GLN A 26 0.83 -2.93 -2.45
CA GLN A 26 -0.35 -2.69 -1.62
C GLN A 26 -1.05 -4.02 -1.35
N SER A 27 -1.76 -4.10 -0.22
CA SER A 27 -2.59 -5.23 0.16
C SER A 27 -3.91 -4.73 0.76
N MET A 28 -4.79 -5.65 1.15
CA MET A 28 -6.10 -5.37 1.73
C MET A 28 -6.39 -6.38 2.84
N THR A 29 -6.88 -5.90 3.98
CA THR A 29 -7.36 -6.77 5.06
C THR A 29 -8.63 -7.50 4.64
N ASN A 30 -8.84 -8.70 5.18
CA ASN A 30 -10.05 -9.51 4.96
C ASN A 30 -10.82 -9.82 6.26
N THR A 31 -10.39 -9.25 7.38
CA THR A 31 -11.14 -9.24 8.65
C THR A 31 -12.38 -8.33 8.54
N LYS A 32 -13.36 -8.52 9.43
CA LYS A 32 -14.43 -7.55 9.58
C LYS A 32 -13.83 -6.27 10.18
N THR A 33 -13.97 -5.13 9.51
CA THR A 33 -13.34 -3.87 9.95
C THR A 33 -13.77 -3.41 11.35
N GLU A 34 -14.99 -3.77 11.77
CA GLU A 34 -15.48 -3.51 13.13
C GLU A 34 -14.75 -4.34 14.21
N ASP A 35 -14.13 -5.45 13.85
CA ASP A 35 -13.20 -6.18 14.69
C ASP A 35 -11.82 -5.52 14.61
N ILE A 36 -11.61 -4.56 15.51
CA ILE A 36 -10.41 -3.75 15.58
C ILE A 36 -9.18 -4.62 15.83
N ALA A 37 -9.26 -5.58 16.77
CA ALA A 37 -8.10 -6.39 17.16
C ALA A 37 -7.64 -7.28 16.01
N ALA A 38 -8.57 -7.97 15.35
CA ALA A 38 -8.24 -8.81 14.20
C ALA A 38 -7.65 -7.98 13.04
N THR A 39 -8.25 -6.82 12.76
CA THR A 39 -7.82 -5.95 11.65
C THR A 39 -6.42 -5.37 11.90
N VAL A 40 -6.13 -4.91 13.13
CA VAL A 40 -4.79 -4.42 13.50
C VAL A 40 -3.76 -5.53 13.41
N HIS A 41 -4.08 -6.74 13.89
CA HIS A 41 -3.16 -7.86 13.80
C HIS A 41 -2.80 -8.20 12.35
N GLN A 42 -3.79 -8.23 11.45
CA GLN A 42 -3.54 -8.49 10.04
C GLN A 42 -2.73 -7.37 9.36
N ILE A 43 -2.96 -6.10 9.72
CA ILE A 43 -2.16 -4.98 9.20
C ILE A 43 -0.68 -5.17 9.55
N LEU A 44 -0.37 -5.53 10.79
CA LEU A 44 1.02 -5.76 11.23
C LEU A 44 1.65 -6.94 10.49
N GLN A 45 0.89 -8.01 10.23
CA GLN A 45 1.38 -9.14 9.43
C GLN A 45 1.66 -8.75 7.97
N LEU A 46 0.83 -7.88 7.37
CA LEU A 46 1.04 -7.37 6.02
C LEU A 46 2.20 -6.37 5.94
N GLU A 47 2.54 -5.70 7.03
CA GLU A 47 3.69 -4.79 7.13
C GLU A 47 5.01 -5.56 7.24
N GLU A 48 5.03 -6.71 7.94
CA GLU A 48 6.22 -7.54 8.13
C GLU A 48 6.62 -8.34 6.86
N ALA A 49 5.65 -8.63 5.98
CA ALA A 49 5.81 -9.48 4.80
C ALA A 49 6.52 -8.78 3.61
#